data_AF-C5BWZ6-F1
#
_entry.id   AF-C5BWZ6-F1
#
_cell.length_a   1.000
_cell.length_b   1.000
_cell.length_c   1.000
_cell.angle_alpha   90.00
_cell.angle_beta   90.00
_cell.angle_gamma   90.00
#
_symmetry.space_group_name_H-M   'P 1'
#
loop_
_entity.id
_entity.type
_entity.pdbx_description
1 polymer ?
#
loop_
_entity_poly.entity_id
_entity_poly.type
_entity_poly.pdbx_seq_one_letter_code
_entity_poly.pdbx_strand_id
1 'polypeptide(L)'
;MNIDAVIELIRNVEREIAAARQRVVDGIDLSSPTDIVGGMLIAEALDYLDTLVRQVIDWLEEISIAFGNPADIDRAANGWASGVGGPVSELRTLVESSDLLRGGNWTGEAAEAYGRLIPIQLDAIGDVIDPIALEIYDALSDAWLGVSVFQMGLVATLVALIAGIATSFTIAPLIAAVATAAVALTTAVITLQWELRNAAGTLGTLDAGVRDSWPQFAR
;
A
#
# COMPACT_ATOMS: atom_id res chain seq x y z
N MET A 1 -3.21 9.99 -4.51
CA MET A 1 -2.94 10.11 -5.95
C MET A 1 -4.17 9.65 -6.72
N ASN A 2 -4.58 10.31 -7.80
CA ASN A 2 -5.79 9.93 -8.54
C ASN A 2 -5.49 8.75 -9.48
N ILE A 3 -6.30 7.69 -9.45
CA ILE A 3 -6.25 6.56 -10.38
C ILE A 3 -6.26 7.03 -11.83
N ASP A 4 -7.00 8.09 -12.13
CA ASP A 4 -7.07 8.68 -13.48
C ASP A 4 -5.68 9.09 -14.01
N ALA A 5 -4.82 9.61 -13.13
CA ALA A 5 -3.47 10.04 -13.51
C ALA A 5 -2.55 8.84 -13.82
N VAL A 6 -2.74 7.72 -13.12
CA VAL A 6 -2.00 6.47 -13.40
C VAL A 6 -2.46 5.88 -14.72
N ILE A 7 -3.77 5.84 -14.97
CA ILE A 7 -4.34 5.38 -16.25
C ILE A 7 -3.84 6.26 -17.40
N GLU A 8 -3.78 7.58 -17.21
CA GLU A 8 -3.22 8.49 -18.20
C GLU A 8 -1.73 8.21 -18.48
N LEU A 9 -0.93 7.95 -17.44
CA LEU A 9 0.48 7.54 -17.60
C LEU A 9 0.62 6.22 -18.35
N ILE A 10 -0.22 5.22 -18.07
CA ILE A 10 -0.22 3.93 -18.78
C ILE A 10 -0.49 4.16 -20.27
N ARG A 11 -1.52 4.95 -20.60
CA ARG A 11 -1.84 5.33 -21.98
C ARG A 11 -0.71 6.13 -22.65
N ASN A 12 0.04 6.92 -21.88
CA ASN A 12 1.21 7.62 -22.40
C ASN A 12 2.35 6.65 -22.74
N VAL A 13 2.61 5.67 -21.87
CA VAL A 13 3.58 4.60 -22.12
C VAL A 13 3.22 3.85 -23.40
N GLU A 14 1.95 3.44 -23.58
CA GLU A 14 1.48 2.78 -24.81
C GLU A 14 1.77 3.60 -26.07
N ARG A 15 1.44 4.90 -26.03
CA ARG A 15 1.66 5.81 -27.16
C ARG A 15 3.14 5.95 -27.50
N GLU A 16 3.99 6.11 -26.49
CA GLU A 16 5.44 6.25 -26.68
C GLU A 16 6.10 4.97 -27.20
N ILE A 17 5.64 3.81 -26.75
CA ILE A 17 6.10 2.52 -27.27
C ILE A 17 5.70 2.37 -28.74
N ALA A 18 4.44 2.67 -29.08
CA ALA A 18 3.98 2.63 -30.46
C ALA A 18 4.79 3.58 -31.36
N ALA A 19 5.10 4.78 -30.87
CA ALA A 19 5.94 5.74 -31.58
C ALA A 19 7.39 5.27 -31.72
N ALA A 20 7.98 4.67 -30.67
CA ALA A 20 9.33 4.10 -30.73
C ALA A 20 9.40 2.92 -31.70
N ARG A 21 8.38 2.07 -31.73
CA ARG A 21 8.25 0.99 -32.73
C ARG A 21 8.24 1.55 -34.14
N GLN A 22 7.45 2.59 -34.40
CA GLN A 22 7.40 3.20 -35.73
C GLN A 22 8.77 3.78 -36.12
N ARG A 23 9.46 4.47 -35.19
CA ARG A 23 10.83 4.99 -35.42
C ARG A 23 11.83 3.88 -35.78
N VAL A 24 11.73 2.74 -35.11
CA VAL A 24 12.56 1.56 -35.42
C VAL A 24 12.23 1.03 -36.81
N VAL A 25 10.95 0.85 -37.15
CA VAL A 25 10.51 0.33 -38.45
C VAL A 25 10.94 1.26 -39.59
N ASP A 26 10.74 2.56 -39.43
CA ASP A 26 11.11 3.58 -40.44
C ASP A 26 12.63 3.69 -40.62
N GLY A 27 13.41 3.34 -39.59
CA GLY A 27 14.87 3.35 -39.62
C GLY A 27 15.51 2.15 -40.35
N ILE A 28 14.73 1.14 -40.75
CA ILE A 28 15.22 -0.05 -41.44
C ILE A 28 15.14 0.17 -42.94
N ASP A 29 16.30 0.36 -43.58
CA ASP A 29 16.41 0.39 -45.04
C ASP A 29 16.56 -1.04 -45.59
N LEU A 30 15.49 -1.60 -46.17
CA LEU A 30 15.40 -2.98 -46.66
C LEU A 30 15.93 -3.13 -48.11
N SER A 31 17.10 -2.57 -48.41
CA SER A 31 17.61 -2.52 -49.80
C SER A 31 18.57 -3.65 -50.18
N SER A 32 18.98 -4.54 -49.25
CA SER A 32 19.93 -5.63 -49.48
C SER A 32 19.48 -7.02 -48.95
N PRO A 33 20.01 -8.15 -49.48
CA PRO A 33 19.68 -9.49 -49.00
C PRO A 33 20.09 -9.79 -47.55
N THR A 34 21.13 -9.13 -47.04
CA THR A 34 21.50 -9.17 -45.61
C THR A 34 20.43 -8.54 -44.73
N ASP A 35 19.58 -7.66 -45.29
CA ASP A 35 18.44 -7.06 -44.59
C ASP A 35 17.24 -8.00 -44.48
N ILE A 36 17.22 -9.13 -45.21
CA ILE A 36 16.18 -10.17 -45.05
C ILE A 36 16.37 -10.92 -43.73
N VAL A 37 17.60 -11.33 -43.42
CA VAL A 37 17.93 -11.98 -42.14
C VAL A 37 17.85 -10.96 -40.99
N GLY A 38 18.30 -9.72 -41.22
CA GLY A 38 18.13 -8.62 -40.27
C GLY A 38 16.65 -8.32 -39.98
N GLY A 39 15.81 -8.28 -41.02
CA GLY A 39 14.38 -8.05 -40.90
C GLY A 39 13.66 -9.15 -40.12
N MET A 40 14.09 -10.41 -40.25
CA MET A 40 13.52 -11.53 -39.49
C MET A 40 13.85 -11.44 -38.00
N LEU A 41 15.10 -11.11 -37.65
CA LEU A 41 15.52 -10.89 -36.25
C LEU A 41 14.83 -9.67 -35.63
N ILE A 42 14.64 -8.61 -36.42
CA ILE A 42 13.92 -7.42 -35.97
C ILE A 42 12.45 -7.73 -35.73
N ALA A 43 11.81 -8.49 -36.61
CA ALA A 43 10.42 -8.92 -36.42
C ALA A 43 10.25 -9.73 -35.12
N GLU A 44 11.15 -10.68 -34.85
CA GLU A 44 11.15 -11.46 -33.61
C GLU A 44 11.38 -10.59 -32.37
N ALA A 45 12.32 -9.63 -32.44
CA ALA A 45 12.58 -8.70 -31.34
C ALA A 45 11.41 -7.74 -31.08
N LEU A 46 10.69 -7.32 -32.13
CA LEU A 46 9.48 -6.50 -32.01
C LEU A 46 8.31 -7.31 -31.44
N ASP A 47 8.16 -8.58 -31.81
CA ASP A 47 7.12 -9.47 -31.25
C ASP A 47 7.38 -9.76 -29.75
N TYR A 48 8.65 -9.97 -29.39
CA TYR A 48 9.06 -10.08 -27.99
C TYR A 48 8.78 -8.80 -27.20
N LEU A 49 9.09 -7.63 -27.78
CA LEU A 49 8.78 -6.34 -27.18
C LEU A 49 7.26 -6.17 -26.98
N ASP A 50 6.45 -6.45 -28.00
CA ASP A 50 4.99 -6.35 -27.93
C ASP A 50 4.44 -7.26 -26.83
N THR A 51 5.01 -8.46 -26.68
CA THR A 51 4.65 -9.40 -25.60
C THR A 51 4.96 -8.83 -24.22
N LEU A 52 6.18 -8.29 -24.02
CA LEU A 52 6.56 -7.68 -22.74
C LEU A 52 5.70 -6.47 -22.39
N VAL A 53 5.43 -5.63 -23.37
CA VAL A 53 4.65 -4.41 -23.19
C VAL A 53 3.22 -4.73 -22.80
N ARG A 54 2.59 -5.69 -23.48
CA ARG A 54 1.25 -6.20 -23.12
C ARG A 54 1.24 -6.77 -21.71
N GLN A 55 2.22 -7.62 -21.36
CA GLN A 55 2.30 -8.18 -20.01
C GLN A 55 2.40 -7.09 -18.94
N VAL A 56 3.21 -6.05 -19.17
CA VAL A 56 3.32 -4.93 -18.24
C VAL A 56 2.02 -4.14 -18.17
N ILE A 57 1.37 -3.85 -19.29
CA ILE A 57 0.10 -3.10 -19.32
C ILE A 57 -1.03 -3.88 -18.66
N ASP A 58 -1.24 -5.14 -19.06
CA ASP A 58 -2.28 -6.01 -18.49
C ASP A 58 -2.13 -6.10 -16.97
N TRP A 59 -0.88 -6.26 -16.51
CA TRP A 59 -0.55 -6.26 -15.09
C TRP A 59 -0.82 -4.92 -14.43
N LEU A 60 -0.47 -3.80 -15.08
CA LEU A 60 -0.75 -2.47 -14.56
C LEU A 60 -2.25 -2.20 -14.45
N GLU A 61 -3.04 -2.65 -15.43
CA GLU A 61 -4.49 -2.56 -15.40
C GLU A 61 -5.09 -3.41 -14.27
N GLU A 62 -4.64 -4.65 -14.12
CA GLU A 62 -5.08 -5.55 -13.04
C GLU A 62 -4.81 -4.94 -11.66
N ILE A 63 -3.60 -4.43 -11.44
CA ILE A 63 -3.26 -3.87 -10.13
C ILE A 63 -3.86 -2.46 -9.95
N SER A 64 -4.09 -1.69 -11.02
CA SER A 64 -4.73 -0.36 -10.94
C SER A 64 -6.08 -0.38 -10.22
N ILE A 65 -6.83 -1.47 -10.40
CA ILE A 65 -8.13 -1.71 -9.78
C ILE A 65 -7.97 -2.14 -8.31
N ALA A 66 -6.85 -2.79 -7.97
CA ALA A 66 -6.58 -3.36 -6.66
C ALA A 66 -5.86 -2.40 -5.68
N PHE A 67 -5.34 -1.25 -6.13
CA PHE A 67 -4.48 -0.38 -5.31
C PHE A 67 -5.10 0.20 -4.05
N GLY A 68 -6.43 0.13 -3.92
CA GLY A 68 -7.14 0.87 -2.90
C GLY A 68 -6.83 2.36 -2.99
N ASN A 69 -7.24 3.11 -1.98
CA ASN A 69 -6.97 4.53 -1.90
C ASN A 69 -6.28 4.81 -0.56
N PRO A 70 -5.02 5.26 -0.56
CA PRO A 70 -4.34 5.61 0.69
C PRO A 70 -5.16 6.59 1.51
N ALA A 71 -5.88 7.52 0.88
CA ALA A 71 -6.72 8.46 1.63
C ALA A 71 -7.93 7.80 2.32
N ASP A 72 -8.40 6.64 1.85
CA ASP A 72 -9.42 5.85 2.56
C ASP A 72 -8.79 5.09 3.74
N ILE A 73 -7.58 4.55 3.59
CA ILE A 73 -6.85 3.87 4.68
C ILE A 73 -6.49 4.86 5.79
N ASP A 74 -5.96 6.04 5.43
CA ASP A 74 -5.65 7.11 6.38
C ASP A 74 -6.91 7.62 7.08
N ARG A 75 -8.02 7.79 6.36
CA ARG A 75 -9.31 8.13 6.99
C ARG A 75 -9.78 7.04 7.96
N ALA A 76 -9.59 5.77 7.63
CA ALA A 76 -9.91 4.67 8.54
C ALA A 76 -9.02 4.68 9.78
N ALA A 77 -7.71 4.89 9.62
CA ALA A 77 -6.73 4.99 10.71
C ALA A 77 -7.09 6.15 11.66
N ASN A 78 -7.30 7.34 11.11
CA ASN A 78 -7.70 8.52 11.87
C ASN A 78 -9.09 8.36 12.51
N GLY A 79 -10.01 7.67 11.83
CA GLY A 79 -11.33 7.34 12.36
C GLY A 79 -11.25 6.43 13.58
N TRP A 80 -10.36 5.43 13.57
CA TRP A 80 -10.10 4.57 14.73
C TRP A 80 -9.44 5.34 15.88
N ALA A 81 -8.40 6.11 15.58
CA ALA A 81 -7.70 6.90 16.60
C ALA A 81 -8.64 7.92 17.27
N SER A 82 -9.45 8.64 16.49
CA SER A 82 -10.36 9.66 17.03
C SER A 82 -11.66 9.10 17.60
N GLY A 83 -12.22 8.04 17.00
CA GLY A 83 -13.50 7.47 17.40
C GLY A 83 -13.41 6.46 18.54
N VAL A 84 -12.26 5.81 18.70
CA VAL A 84 -12.03 4.80 19.74
C VAL A 84 -10.88 5.21 20.65
N GLY A 85 -9.70 5.49 20.10
CA GLY A 85 -8.51 5.84 20.89
C GLY A 85 -8.73 7.05 21.81
N GLY A 86 -9.28 8.14 21.26
CA GLY A 86 -9.59 9.37 21.99
C GLY A 86 -10.56 9.14 23.16
N PRO A 87 -11.81 8.68 22.92
CA PRO A 87 -12.78 8.44 23.98
C PRO A 87 -12.31 7.47 25.06
N VAL A 88 -11.58 6.41 24.69
CA VAL A 88 -11.08 5.44 25.68
C VAL A 88 -9.92 6.03 26.50
N SER A 89 -9.04 6.84 25.89
CA SER A 89 -8.00 7.59 26.61
C SER A 89 -8.60 8.65 27.56
N GLU A 90 -9.67 9.33 27.14
CA GLU A 90 -10.43 10.25 27.99
C GLU A 90 -11.09 9.51 29.16
N LEU A 91 -11.67 8.33 28.92
CA LEU A 91 -12.21 7.45 29.97
C LEU A 91 -11.14 7.02 30.97
N ARG A 92 -9.96 6.59 30.49
CA ARG A 92 -8.82 6.27 31.36
C ARG A 92 -8.42 7.48 32.19
N THR A 93 -8.29 8.64 31.55
CA THR A 93 -7.97 9.89 32.24
C THR A 93 -9.05 10.22 33.27
N LEU A 94 -10.34 10.06 32.97
CA LEU A 94 -11.43 10.30 33.92
C LEU A 94 -11.38 9.34 35.12
N VAL A 95 -10.97 8.08 34.92
CA VAL A 95 -10.83 7.09 36.00
C VAL A 95 -9.54 7.32 36.80
N GLU A 96 -8.42 7.71 36.16
CA GLU A 96 -7.15 8.05 36.83
C GLU A 96 -7.22 9.40 37.55
N SER A 97 -7.74 10.42 36.87
CA SER A 97 -8.03 11.76 37.40
C SER A 97 -9.25 11.76 38.29
N SER A 98 -9.92 10.61 38.44
CA SER A 98 -11.06 10.54 39.31
C SER A 98 -10.64 10.96 40.70
N ASP A 99 -11.08 12.16 41.01
CA ASP A 99 -11.40 12.64 42.33
C ASP A 99 -12.46 11.72 43.04
N LEU A 100 -12.54 10.42 42.72
CA LEU A 100 -13.45 9.40 43.29
C LEU A 100 -13.22 9.17 44.79
N LEU A 101 -12.07 9.60 45.33
CA LEU A 101 -11.84 9.71 46.78
C LEU A 101 -11.89 11.16 47.29
N ARG A 102 -11.95 12.15 46.41
CA ARG A 102 -11.50 13.53 46.71
C ARG A 102 -12.60 14.52 46.98
N GLY A 103 -13.86 14.12 46.79
CA GLY A 103 -14.97 14.81 47.45
C GLY A 103 -14.95 14.67 48.98
N GLY A 104 -14.08 13.84 49.57
CA GLY A 104 -13.89 13.64 51.02
C GLY A 104 -15.10 13.07 51.78
N ASN A 105 -16.28 13.02 51.14
CA ASN A 105 -17.56 12.71 51.75
C ASN A 105 -17.98 11.24 51.58
N TRP A 106 -17.34 10.49 50.67
CA TRP A 106 -17.61 9.07 50.49
C TRP A 106 -16.57 8.25 51.25
N THR A 107 -17.00 7.66 52.36
CA THR A 107 -16.16 6.85 53.26
C THR A 107 -16.89 5.56 53.65
N GLY A 108 -16.18 4.64 54.32
CA GLY A 108 -16.72 3.36 54.78
C GLY A 108 -16.39 2.19 53.86
N GLU A 109 -16.87 1.00 54.24
CA GLU A 109 -16.50 -0.29 53.63
C GLU A 109 -16.82 -0.38 52.13
N ALA A 110 -17.90 0.28 51.68
CA ALA A 110 -18.26 0.35 50.26
C ALA A 110 -17.28 1.18 49.43
N ALA A 111 -16.78 2.29 49.96
CA ALA A 111 -15.77 3.13 49.28
C ALA A 111 -14.44 2.37 49.16
N GLU A 112 -14.06 1.62 50.20
CA GLU A 112 -12.85 0.79 50.21
C GLU A 112 -12.96 -0.43 49.28
N ALA A 113 -14.14 -1.08 49.22
CA ALA A 113 -14.42 -2.12 48.24
C ALA A 113 -14.33 -1.60 46.80
N TYR A 114 -14.86 -0.40 46.53
CA TYR A 114 -14.76 0.21 45.21
C TYR A 114 -13.34 0.64 44.86
N GLY A 115 -12.59 1.23 45.80
CA GLY A 115 -11.19 1.59 45.62
C GLY A 115 -10.29 0.41 45.24
N ARG A 116 -10.63 -0.81 45.68
CA ARG A 116 -9.93 -2.04 45.27
C ARG A 116 -10.25 -2.48 43.83
N LEU A 117 -11.36 -2.06 43.26
CA LEU A 117 -11.76 -2.38 41.88
C LEU A 117 -11.19 -1.39 40.86
N ILE A 118 -10.89 -0.15 41.25
CA ILE A 118 -10.35 0.88 40.34
C ILE A 118 -9.07 0.42 39.61
N PRO A 119 -8.04 -0.14 40.28
CA PRO A 119 -6.85 -0.62 39.59
C PRO A 119 -7.17 -1.69 38.55
N ILE A 120 -8.10 -2.60 38.84
CA ILE A 120 -8.52 -3.66 37.90
C ILE A 120 -9.23 -3.05 36.69
N GLN A 121 -10.03 -2.00 36.89
CA GLN A 121 -10.68 -1.27 35.81
C GLN A 121 -9.68 -0.49 34.96
N LEU A 122 -8.68 0.14 35.58
CA LEU A 122 -7.61 0.83 34.87
C LEU A 122 -6.74 -0.13 34.07
N ASP A 123 -6.43 -1.31 34.63
CA ASP A 123 -5.70 -2.38 33.96
C ASP A 123 -6.49 -2.87 32.74
N ALA A 124 -7.79 -3.17 32.92
CA ALA A 124 -8.66 -3.58 31.82
C ALA A 124 -8.84 -2.49 30.74
N ILE A 125 -8.87 -1.21 31.12
CA ILE A 125 -8.89 -0.10 30.15
C ILE A 125 -7.53 0.01 29.42
N GLY A 126 -6.41 -0.17 30.13
CA GLY A 126 -5.07 -0.22 29.54
C GLY A 126 -4.92 -1.35 28.52
N ASP A 127 -5.39 -2.54 28.87
CA ASP A 127 -5.41 -3.73 28.02
C ASP A 127 -6.28 -3.58 26.76
N VAL A 128 -7.20 -2.60 26.75
CA VAL A 128 -8.01 -2.27 25.58
C VAL A 128 -7.38 -1.14 24.77
N ILE A 129 -6.85 -0.10 25.41
CA ILE A 129 -6.26 1.06 24.73
C ILE A 129 -5.00 0.66 23.96
N ASP A 130 -4.06 0.04 24.67
CA ASP A 130 -2.70 -0.11 24.15
C ASP A 130 -2.65 -1.12 22.99
N PRO A 131 -3.32 -2.29 23.05
CA PRO A 131 -3.33 -3.21 21.91
C PRO A 131 -4.31 -2.74 20.84
N ILE A 132 -5.56 -2.40 21.17
CA ILE A 132 -6.60 -2.29 20.15
C ILE A 132 -6.53 -0.93 19.44
N ALA A 133 -6.35 0.18 20.15
CA ALA A 133 -6.39 1.48 19.49
C ALA A 133 -5.07 1.82 18.79
N LEU A 134 -3.92 1.54 19.45
CA LEU A 134 -2.61 1.86 18.89
C LEU A 134 -2.16 0.85 17.84
N GLU A 135 -2.30 -0.46 18.07
CA GLU A 135 -1.83 -1.43 17.07
C GLU A 135 -2.71 -1.46 15.80
N ILE A 136 -4.03 -1.18 15.90
CA ILE A 136 -4.88 -0.98 14.71
C ILE A 136 -4.44 0.27 13.96
N TYR A 137 -4.16 1.37 14.66
CA TYR A 137 -3.66 2.59 14.05
C TYR A 137 -2.31 2.35 13.35
N ASP A 138 -1.36 1.71 14.03
CA ASP A 138 -0.04 1.40 13.49
C ASP A 138 -0.14 0.46 12.29
N ALA A 139 -0.95 -0.60 12.35
CA ALA A 139 -1.18 -1.50 11.23
C ALA A 139 -1.80 -0.79 10.01
N LEU A 140 -2.75 0.12 10.23
CA LEU A 140 -3.36 0.92 9.16
C LEU A 140 -2.38 1.98 8.63
N SER A 141 -1.52 2.55 9.47
CA SER A 141 -0.47 3.48 9.09
C SER A 141 0.62 2.81 8.26
N ASP A 142 1.04 1.59 8.63
CA ASP A 142 1.99 0.79 7.86
C ASP A 142 1.41 0.39 6.50
N ALA A 143 0.14 -0.04 6.47
CA ALA A 143 -0.57 -0.31 5.22
C ALA A 143 -0.68 0.95 4.34
N TRP A 144 -0.99 2.10 4.94
CA TRP A 144 -1.04 3.39 4.24
C TRP A 144 0.32 3.76 3.63
N LEU A 145 1.40 3.62 4.40
CA LEU A 145 2.75 3.93 3.95
C LEU A 145 3.17 2.99 2.83
N GLY A 146 2.93 1.69 2.98
CA GLY A 146 3.21 0.68 1.96
C GLY A 146 2.52 0.98 0.63
N VAL A 147 1.21 1.26 0.66
CA VAL A 147 0.44 1.63 -0.54
C VAL A 147 0.95 2.94 -1.13
N SER A 148 1.30 3.93 -0.30
CA SER A 148 1.80 5.24 -0.76
C SER A 148 3.18 5.14 -1.43
N VAL A 149 4.12 4.42 -0.82
CA VAL A 149 5.46 4.18 -1.37
C VAL A 149 5.36 3.41 -2.68
N PHE A 150 4.53 2.37 -2.71
CA PHE A 150 4.26 1.63 -3.95
C PHE A 150 3.77 2.57 -5.05
N GLN A 151 2.76 3.39 -4.76
CA GLN A 151 2.16 4.32 -5.72
C GLN A 151 3.18 5.31 -6.28
N MET A 152 4.03 5.89 -5.44
CA MET A 152 5.10 6.78 -5.88
C MET A 152 6.14 6.05 -6.73
N GLY A 153 6.54 4.84 -6.34
CA GLY A 153 7.47 3.99 -7.08
C GLY A 153 6.94 3.62 -8.46
N LEU A 154 5.65 3.31 -8.56
CA LEU A 154 4.97 3.04 -9.82
C LEU A 154 5.07 4.26 -10.76
N VAL A 155 4.67 5.44 -10.30
CA VAL A 155 4.72 6.66 -11.13
C VAL A 155 6.14 6.99 -11.54
N ALA A 156 7.11 6.93 -10.62
CA ALA A 156 8.51 7.17 -10.93
C ALA A 156 9.02 6.20 -12.00
N THR A 157 8.63 4.92 -11.91
CA THR A 157 9.01 3.89 -12.89
C THR A 157 8.37 4.16 -14.26
N LEU A 158 7.09 4.53 -14.31
CA LEU A 158 6.42 4.85 -15.58
C LEU A 158 7.02 6.09 -16.25
N VAL A 159 7.33 7.14 -15.48
CA VAL A 159 7.99 8.34 -16.00
C VAL A 159 9.40 8.02 -16.53
N ALA A 160 10.17 7.22 -15.79
CA ALA A 160 11.49 6.77 -16.22
C ALA A 160 11.42 5.91 -17.48
N LEU A 161 10.41 5.04 -17.58
CA LEU A 161 10.16 4.22 -18.77
C LEU A 161 9.85 5.10 -20.00
N ILE A 162 8.94 6.08 -19.87
CA ILE A 162 8.65 7.05 -20.93
C ILE A 162 9.93 7.76 -21.40
N ALA A 163 10.74 8.26 -20.47
CA ALA A 163 12.00 8.94 -20.79
C ALA A 163 13.01 8.01 -21.49
N GLY A 164 13.10 6.75 -21.06
CA GLY A 164 13.95 5.72 -21.67
C GLY A 164 13.51 5.36 -23.09
N ILE A 165 12.19 5.25 -23.32
CA ILE A 165 11.62 4.98 -24.64
C ILE A 165 11.83 6.18 -25.58
N ALA A 166 11.60 7.40 -25.10
CA ALA A 166 11.76 8.62 -25.89
C ALA A 166 13.18 8.76 -26.45
N THR A 167 14.18 8.40 -25.65
CA THR A 167 15.61 8.47 -26.01
C THR A 167 16.13 7.25 -26.79
N SER A 168 15.32 6.20 -26.94
CA SER A 168 15.71 4.99 -27.66
C SER A 168 15.53 5.16 -29.18
N PHE A 169 16.60 4.88 -29.93
CA PHE A 169 16.60 4.91 -31.41
C PHE A 169 16.77 3.50 -32.03
N THR A 170 17.02 2.48 -31.20
CA THR A 170 17.22 1.10 -31.63
C THR A 170 16.45 0.13 -30.71
N ILE A 171 16.25 -1.11 -31.15
CA ILE A 171 15.44 -2.11 -30.44
C ILE A 171 16.07 -2.55 -29.12
N ALA A 172 17.39 -2.73 -29.08
CA ALA A 172 18.09 -3.21 -27.89
C ALA A 172 17.88 -2.30 -26.64
N PRO A 173 18.10 -0.97 -26.69
CA PRO A 173 17.83 -0.09 -25.56
C PRO A 173 16.34 0.02 -25.22
N LEU A 174 15.44 -0.15 -26.20
CA LEU A 174 14.00 -0.19 -25.98
C LEU A 174 13.60 -1.41 -25.13
N ILE A 175 14.09 -2.59 -25.50
CA ILE A 175 13.90 -3.83 -24.71
C ILE A 175 14.50 -3.68 -23.31
N ALA A 176 15.71 -3.12 -23.20
CA ALA A 176 16.36 -2.92 -21.91
C ALA A 176 15.55 -1.97 -20.99
N ALA A 177 14.99 -0.89 -21.54
CA ALA A 177 14.15 0.05 -20.79
C ALA A 177 12.88 -0.63 -20.24
N VAL A 178 12.18 -1.41 -21.09
CA VAL A 178 10.96 -2.14 -20.69
C VAL A 178 11.30 -3.21 -19.65
N ALA A 179 12.38 -3.99 -19.85
CA ALA A 179 12.80 -5.02 -18.90
C ALA A 179 13.21 -4.41 -17.54
N THR A 180 13.90 -3.27 -17.52
CA THR A 180 14.28 -2.56 -16.28
C THR A 180 13.05 -2.09 -15.54
N ALA A 181 12.05 -1.54 -16.24
CA ALA A 181 10.79 -1.13 -15.64
C ALA A 181 10.04 -2.33 -15.03
N ALA A 182 9.97 -3.46 -15.74
CA ALA A 182 9.32 -4.67 -15.22
C ALA A 182 9.98 -5.19 -13.92
N VAL A 183 11.31 -5.16 -13.83
CA VAL A 183 12.04 -5.53 -12.61
C VAL A 183 11.72 -4.57 -11.47
N ALA A 184 11.77 -3.25 -11.72
CA ALA A 184 11.46 -2.25 -10.70
C ALA A 184 10.03 -2.38 -10.15
N LEU A 185 9.07 -2.62 -11.03
CA LEU A 185 7.67 -2.87 -10.67
C LEU A 185 7.51 -4.14 -9.82
N THR A 186 8.22 -5.21 -10.18
CA THR A 186 8.21 -6.47 -9.42
C THR A 186 8.74 -6.25 -8.00
N THR A 187 9.85 -5.51 -7.85
CA THR A 187 10.41 -5.17 -6.54
C THR A 187 9.42 -4.35 -5.71
N ALA A 188 8.79 -3.33 -6.30
CA ALA A 188 7.79 -2.51 -5.62
C ALA A 188 6.61 -3.35 -5.10
N VAL A 189 6.11 -4.30 -5.89
CA VAL A 189 5.04 -5.21 -5.45
C VAL A 189 5.48 -6.12 -4.32
N ILE A 190 6.69 -6.67 -4.37
CA ILE A 190 7.20 -7.51 -3.27
C ILE A 190 7.25 -6.71 -1.97
N THR A 191 7.71 -5.46 -2.02
CA THR A 191 7.72 -4.56 -0.85
C THR A 191 6.30 -4.30 -0.37
N LEU A 192 5.36 -3.95 -1.25
CA LEU A 192 3.96 -3.74 -0.89
C LEU A 192 3.34 -4.98 -0.23
N GLN A 193 3.57 -6.17 -0.80
CA GLN A 193 3.06 -7.42 -0.25
C GLN A 193 3.62 -7.71 1.14
N TRP A 194 4.88 -7.34 1.39
CA TRP A 194 5.48 -7.49 2.71
C TRP A 194 4.81 -6.58 3.73
N GLU A 195 4.63 -5.29 3.43
CA GLU A 195 3.96 -4.34 4.33
C GLU A 195 2.50 -4.73 4.60
N LEU A 196 1.75 -5.11 3.55
CA LEU A 196 0.37 -5.57 3.71
C LEU A 196 0.26 -6.85 4.53
N ARG A 197 1.23 -7.77 4.41
CA ARG A 197 1.27 -8.99 5.24
C ARG A 197 1.58 -8.68 6.69
N ASN A 198 2.47 -7.73 6.96
CA ASN A 198 2.76 -7.29 8.32
C ASN A 198 1.51 -6.67 8.95
N ALA A 199 0.87 -5.72 8.26
CA ALA A 199 -0.37 -5.11 8.70
C ALA A 199 -1.48 -6.15 8.95
N ALA A 200 -1.68 -7.09 8.01
CA ALA A 200 -2.64 -8.18 8.18
C ALA A 200 -2.28 -9.13 9.33
N GLY A 201 -0.99 -9.38 9.56
CA GLY A 201 -0.49 -10.17 10.68
C GLY A 201 -0.83 -9.52 12.01
N THR A 202 -0.53 -8.24 12.18
CA THR A 202 -0.87 -7.44 13.37
C THR A 202 -2.37 -7.43 13.62
N LEU A 203 -3.18 -7.18 12.59
CA LEU A 203 -4.65 -7.23 12.71
C LEU A 203 -5.17 -8.63 13.05
N GLY A 204 -4.54 -9.69 12.53
CA GLY A 204 -4.92 -11.07 12.83
C GLY A 204 -4.58 -11.48 14.26
N THR A 205 -3.42 -11.06 14.77
CA THR A 205 -3.04 -11.28 16.18
C THR A 205 -3.96 -10.50 17.12
N LEU A 206 -4.37 -9.30 16.72
CA LEU A 206 -5.36 -8.50 17.45
C LEU A 206 -6.74 -9.17 17.49
N ASP A 207 -7.28 -9.63 16.35
CA ASP A 207 -8.58 -10.31 16.33
C ASP A 207 -8.55 -11.58 17.21
N ALA A 208 -7.48 -12.38 17.13
CA ALA A 208 -7.31 -13.54 17.99
C ALA A 208 -7.21 -13.16 19.48
N GLY A 209 -6.41 -12.14 19.80
CA GLY A 209 -6.23 -11.64 21.16
C GLY A 209 -7.53 -11.10 21.75
N VAL A 210 -8.27 -10.28 21.01
CA VAL A 210 -9.59 -9.75 21.40
C VAL A 210 -10.58 -10.89 21.60
N ARG A 211 -10.65 -11.84 20.67
CA ARG A 211 -11.55 -13.00 20.80
C ARG A 211 -11.22 -13.85 22.01
N ASP A 212 -9.96 -14.07 22.33
CA ASP A 212 -9.57 -14.96 23.42
C ASP A 212 -9.65 -14.28 24.80
N SER A 213 -9.33 -12.98 24.86
CA SER A 213 -9.36 -12.18 26.09
C SER A 213 -10.75 -11.67 26.46
N TRP A 214 -11.67 -11.53 25.51
CA TRP A 214 -13.00 -11.01 25.80
C TRP A 214 -13.80 -11.98 26.69
N PRO A 215 -14.44 -11.47 27.76
CA PRO A 215 -15.30 -12.26 28.62
C PRO A 215 -16.41 -12.95 27.82
N GLN A 216 -16.75 -14.19 28.15
CA GLN A 216 -17.76 -14.98 27.41
C GLN A 216 -19.14 -14.31 27.34
N PHE A 217 -19.47 -13.40 28.25
CA PHE A 217 -20.75 -12.69 28.23
C PHE A 217 -20.80 -11.56 27.20
N ALA A 218 -19.66 -11.16 26.64
CA ALA A 218 -19.52 -10.12 25.64
C ALA A 218 -19.28 -10.67 24.22
N ARG A 219 -19.17 -12.00 24.06
CA ARG A 219 -19.06 -12.70 22.78
C ARG A 219 -20.43 -13.03 22.19
#